data_AF-A0A2C9SZT7-F1
#
_entry.id   AF-A0A2C9SZT7-F1
#
_cell.length_a   1.000
_cell.length_b   1.000
_cell.length_c   1.000
_cell.angle_alpha   90.00
_cell.angle_beta   90.00
_cell.angle_gamma   90.00
#
_symmetry.space_group_name_H-M   'P 1'
#
loop_
_entity.id
_entity.type
_entity.pdbx_description
1 polymer ?
#
loop_
_entity_poly.entity_id
_entity_poly.type
_entity_poly.pdbx_seq_one_letter_code
_entity_poly.pdbx_strand_id
1 'polypeptide(L)'
;MAAPSATVTASPVTTKVGAVTGPNTVTPSRFGIYGTDVGVMWDNGMTGDRRQVLMIFGDTFSGPNMTGAWRSNVLLRTADPVGRVFTPGSTTNPFAGSPLNSSGMSKQVIAGSARYLGPFGAEVTVIPTAAISVPYDNAYGARQYVNFMSVRSWDFSGAWTTNYSAIAYSDDNGQNWTVAPQTIRAASWLRSSRPFVSGNQNFQQGAFVKPPADSADAGYVFSYGTPSGRLGSAYVARVKEADILDLTKYEYWDGDTWTAGKPGAAVPILPATRSNQYAGGFLGQLGLFFGGWVAGLFGVGGPSGHVSEMSVQYNTYLNKYVAMYSNSVGSVVIRTADSPQGTWSAATTLVTSAQYPGLYAPMMDPWSTGQEIYWNMSIWGSYNVVLMKTTLA
;
A
#
# COMPACT_ATOMS: atom_id res chain seq x y z
N MET A 1 40.78 -21.78 26.09
CA MET A 1 40.03 -21.15 24.99
C MET A 1 38.62 -20.93 25.47
N ALA A 2 38.18 -19.67 25.59
CA ALA A 2 36.79 -19.36 25.92
C ALA A 2 35.95 -19.50 24.65
N ALA A 3 34.84 -20.25 24.74
CA ALA A 3 33.87 -20.32 23.64
C ALA A 3 33.28 -18.93 23.38
N PRO A 4 33.09 -18.52 22.12
CA PRO A 4 32.43 -17.25 21.83
C PRO A 4 30.99 -17.32 22.38
N SER A 5 30.64 -16.35 23.22
CA SER A 5 29.26 -16.15 23.66
C SER A 5 28.39 -15.93 22.43
N ALA A 6 27.47 -16.86 22.16
CA ALA A 6 26.46 -16.66 21.14
C ALA A 6 25.68 -15.40 21.48
N THR A 7 25.81 -14.37 20.64
CA THR A 7 25.01 -13.16 20.75
C THR A 7 23.57 -13.58 20.52
N VAL A 8 22.75 -13.59 21.58
CA VAL A 8 21.31 -13.78 21.43
C VAL A 8 20.81 -12.53 20.72
N THR A 9 20.70 -12.58 19.39
CA THR A 9 20.00 -11.53 18.65
C THR A 9 18.56 -11.55 19.15
N ALA A 10 18.14 -10.50 19.84
CA ALA A 10 16.75 -10.38 20.27
C ALA A 10 15.85 -10.45 19.03
N SER A 11 14.65 -11.00 19.17
CA SER A 11 13.63 -10.90 18.12
C SER A 11 12.85 -9.61 18.30
N PRO A 12 12.37 -8.98 17.22
CA PRO A 12 11.51 -7.80 17.35
C PRO A 12 10.26 -8.15 18.16
N VAL A 13 9.85 -7.24 19.04
CA VAL A 13 8.67 -7.41 19.90
C VAL A 13 7.54 -6.55 19.36
N THR A 14 6.37 -7.14 19.15
CA THR A 14 5.20 -6.43 18.64
C THR A 14 4.04 -6.44 19.63
N THR A 15 3.45 -5.27 19.86
CA THR A 15 2.27 -5.09 20.73
C THR A 15 1.18 -4.29 20.04
N LYS A 16 -0.07 -4.52 20.42
CA LYS A 16 -1.20 -3.69 20.02
C LYS A 16 -1.28 -2.48 20.95
N VAL A 17 -1.25 -1.28 20.37
CA VAL A 17 -1.33 -0.01 21.11
C VAL A 17 -2.77 0.39 21.35
N GLY A 18 -3.62 0.33 20.33
CA GLY A 18 -4.99 0.82 20.43
C GLY A 18 -5.79 0.72 19.14
N ALA A 19 -7.03 1.21 19.16
CA ALA A 19 -7.85 1.34 17.96
C ALA A 19 -7.54 2.66 17.24
N VAL A 20 -7.49 2.62 15.90
CA VAL A 20 -7.38 3.83 15.06
C VAL A 20 -8.76 4.26 14.61
N THR A 21 -9.58 3.30 14.21
CA THR A 21 -10.95 3.50 13.77
C THR A 21 -11.92 2.60 14.53
N GLY A 22 -13.20 2.93 14.45
CA GLY A 22 -14.28 2.07 14.94
C GLY A 22 -14.99 2.55 16.20
N PRO A 23 -15.92 1.73 16.73
CA PRO A 23 -16.87 2.14 17.78
C PRO A 23 -16.23 2.66 19.06
N ASN A 24 -15.01 2.22 19.37
CA ASN A 24 -14.28 2.62 20.58
C ASN A 24 -13.41 3.86 20.36
N THR A 25 -13.69 4.66 19.33
CA THR A 25 -12.94 5.86 18.94
C THR A 25 -13.91 7.01 18.66
N VAL A 26 -13.37 8.20 18.38
CA VAL A 26 -14.17 9.36 17.92
C VAL A 26 -14.62 9.26 16.46
N THR A 27 -14.12 8.28 15.71
CA THR A 27 -14.28 8.24 14.25
C THR A 27 -15.73 8.00 13.78
N PRO A 28 -16.59 7.22 14.46
CA PRO A 28 -17.99 7.09 14.03
C PRO A 28 -18.77 8.39 14.15
N SER A 29 -18.64 9.10 15.27
CA SER A 29 -19.41 10.33 15.53
C SER A 29 -18.86 11.56 14.79
N ARG A 30 -17.54 11.63 14.58
CA ARG A 30 -16.88 12.78 13.96
C ARG A 30 -16.79 12.69 12.44
N PHE A 31 -16.74 11.48 11.91
CA PHE A 31 -16.41 11.21 10.51
C PHE A 31 -17.32 10.17 9.84
N GLY A 32 -18.24 9.55 10.60
CA GLY A 32 -19.09 8.50 10.08
C GLY A 32 -18.28 7.26 9.69
N ILE A 33 -17.19 6.98 10.40
CA ILE A 33 -16.31 5.82 10.16
C ILE A 33 -16.53 4.84 11.31
N TYR A 34 -17.42 3.87 11.11
CA TYR A 34 -17.66 2.80 12.08
C TYR A 34 -16.80 1.57 11.78
N GLY A 35 -16.59 1.29 10.51
CA GLY A 35 -15.71 0.22 10.05
C GLY A 35 -14.99 0.64 8.79
N THR A 36 -13.71 0.29 8.70
CA THR A 36 -12.88 0.55 7.52
C THR A 36 -11.66 -0.36 7.53
N ASP A 37 -11.01 -0.46 6.38
CA ASP A 37 -9.77 -1.19 6.20
C ASP A 37 -8.62 -0.34 5.64
N VAL A 38 -7.46 -0.97 5.52
CA VAL A 38 -6.19 -0.39 5.10
C VAL A 38 -5.71 0.69 6.09
N GLY A 39 -5.54 1.94 5.66
CA GLY A 39 -4.89 3.00 6.44
C GLY A 39 -3.44 3.24 6.01
N VAL A 40 -3.20 3.41 4.70
CA VAL A 40 -1.90 3.83 4.15
C VAL A 40 -1.56 5.20 4.71
N MET A 41 -0.37 5.34 5.30
CA MET A 41 0.08 6.57 5.94
C MET A 41 1.22 7.22 5.17
N TRP A 42 1.24 8.56 5.12
CA TRP A 42 2.36 9.32 4.56
C TRP A 42 2.46 10.72 5.18
N ASP A 43 3.68 11.27 5.21
CA ASP A 43 3.95 12.65 5.60
C ASP A 43 3.51 13.59 4.47
N ASN A 44 2.80 14.67 4.77
CA ASN A 44 2.30 15.59 3.75
C ASN A 44 3.36 16.44 3.03
N GLY A 45 4.63 16.32 3.40
CA GLY A 45 5.75 17.05 2.81
C GLY A 45 5.87 18.49 3.29
N MET A 46 5.09 18.89 4.30
CA MET A 46 5.10 20.24 4.87
C MET A 46 5.87 20.29 6.19
N THR A 47 6.21 21.49 6.65
CA THR A 47 6.96 21.73 7.89
C THR A 47 6.16 22.58 8.89
N GLY A 48 6.65 22.67 10.12
CA GLY A 48 6.02 23.45 11.21
C GLY A 48 4.60 22.98 11.53
N ASP A 49 3.72 23.92 11.87
CA ASP A 49 2.34 23.66 12.32
C ASP A 49 1.44 23.03 11.23
N ARG A 50 1.88 23.04 9.97
CA ARG A 50 1.16 22.43 8.84
C ARG A 50 1.59 20.99 8.56
N ARG A 51 2.63 20.50 9.23
CA ARG A 51 3.13 19.13 9.07
C ARG A 51 2.11 18.15 9.66
N GLN A 52 1.63 17.23 8.84
CA GLN A 52 0.64 16.22 9.22
C GLN A 52 0.98 14.88 8.59
N VAL A 53 0.61 13.79 9.27
CA VAL A 53 0.43 12.48 8.66
C VAL A 53 -0.98 12.40 8.10
N LEU A 54 -1.08 12.05 6.83
CA LEU A 54 -2.32 11.69 6.16
C LEU A 54 -2.47 10.17 6.20
N MET A 55 -3.71 9.71 6.36
CA MET A 55 -4.05 8.28 6.38
C MET A 55 -5.24 8.07 5.47
N ILE A 56 -5.06 7.29 4.40
CA ILE A 56 -6.14 6.95 3.48
C ILE A 56 -6.54 5.48 3.68
N PHE A 57 -7.84 5.27 3.82
CA PHE A 57 -8.45 3.99 4.11
C PHE A 57 -9.22 3.48 2.89
N GLY A 58 -9.49 2.18 2.84
CA GLY A 58 -10.30 1.56 1.81
C GLY A 58 -11.79 1.61 2.13
N ASP A 59 -12.48 0.51 1.85
CA ASP A 59 -13.93 0.41 1.97
C ASP A 59 -14.39 0.81 3.39
N THR A 60 -15.23 1.84 3.46
CA THR A 60 -15.59 2.50 4.71
C THR A 60 -17.09 2.55 4.91
N PHE A 61 -17.55 2.09 6.07
CA PHE A 61 -18.95 1.98 6.45
C PHE A 61 -19.27 2.85 7.66
N SER A 62 -20.44 3.49 7.63
CA SER A 62 -20.89 4.35 8.73
C SER A 62 -21.61 3.62 9.86
N GLY A 63 -21.89 2.33 9.70
CA GLY A 63 -22.56 1.48 10.69
C GLY A 63 -21.82 0.18 11.00
N PRO A 64 -22.26 -0.56 12.03
CA PRO A 64 -21.69 -1.85 12.41
C PRO A 64 -21.82 -2.89 11.31
N ASN A 65 -20.93 -3.89 11.31
CA ASN A 65 -21.00 -5.06 10.44
C ASN A 65 -21.09 -4.67 8.94
N MET A 66 -20.30 -3.69 8.51
CA MET A 66 -20.26 -3.21 7.12
C MET A 66 -21.63 -2.71 6.62
N THR A 67 -22.39 -1.99 7.45
CA THR A 67 -23.69 -1.40 7.09
C THR A 67 -23.66 0.13 7.02
N GLY A 68 -24.77 0.73 6.60
CA GLY A 68 -24.91 2.18 6.50
C GLY A 68 -24.31 2.75 5.21
N ALA A 69 -23.88 4.02 5.26
CA ALA A 69 -23.32 4.70 4.11
C ALA A 69 -21.91 4.17 3.81
N TRP A 70 -21.77 3.53 2.64
CA TRP A 70 -20.51 3.03 2.12
C TRP A 70 -19.79 4.09 1.27
N ARG A 71 -18.47 4.16 1.42
CA ARG A 71 -17.53 4.93 0.57
C ARG A 71 -16.32 4.05 0.28
N SER A 72 -15.83 4.06 -0.95
CA SER A 72 -14.68 3.24 -1.36
C SER A 72 -13.37 3.57 -0.63
N ASN A 73 -13.24 4.82 -0.18
CA ASN A 73 -12.08 5.30 0.55
C ASN A 73 -12.42 6.58 1.29
N VAL A 74 -11.74 6.82 2.41
CA VAL A 74 -11.80 8.07 3.17
C VAL A 74 -10.41 8.47 3.65
N LEU A 75 -10.23 9.74 3.99
CA LEU A 75 -8.96 10.30 4.44
C LEU A 75 -9.08 10.86 5.85
N LEU A 76 -8.13 10.53 6.73
CA LEU A 76 -7.90 11.22 8.00
C LEU A 76 -6.55 11.93 8.01
N ARG A 77 -6.42 12.97 8.84
CA ARG A 77 -5.19 13.75 9.03
C ARG A 77 -4.92 13.99 10.51
N THR A 78 -3.66 13.95 10.90
CA THR A 78 -3.25 14.26 12.26
C THR A 78 -1.81 14.77 12.33
N ALA A 79 -1.53 15.63 13.30
CA ALA A 79 -0.18 16.01 13.71
C ALA A 79 0.36 15.12 14.84
N ASP A 80 -0.46 14.22 15.39
CA ASP A 80 -0.10 13.24 16.42
C ASP A 80 -0.51 11.83 15.95
N PRO A 81 0.27 11.22 15.03
CA PRO A 81 -0.05 9.92 14.49
C PRO A 81 0.05 8.81 15.55
N VAL A 82 0.87 8.94 16.59
CA VAL A 82 0.99 7.89 17.62
C VAL A 82 -0.17 7.95 18.60
N GLY A 83 -0.56 9.14 19.06
CA GLY A 83 -1.75 9.33 19.90
C GLY A 83 -3.07 9.18 19.15
N ARG A 84 -3.04 9.15 17.81
CA ARG A 84 -4.21 9.04 16.91
C ARG A 84 -5.26 10.13 17.19
N VAL A 85 -4.79 11.35 17.42
CA VAL A 85 -5.66 12.50 17.72
C VAL A 85 -6.10 13.17 16.42
N PHE A 86 -7.36 12.99 16.05
CA PHE A 86 -7.94 13.62 14.85
C PHE A 86 -8.75 14.85 15.23
N THR A 87 -8.42 16.02 14.71
CA THR A 87 -9.24 17.24 14.88
C THR A 87 -10.58 17.12 14.14
N PRO A 88 -11.60 17.96 14.40
CA PRO A 88 -12.82 17.95 13.59
C PRO A 88 -12.54 18.06 12.09
N GLY A 89 -13.38 17.42 11.28
CA GLY A 89 -13.29 17.48 9.83
C GLY A 89 -13.81 18.81 9.27
N SER A 90 -13.58 19.05 7.98
CA SER A 90 -14.09 20.22 7.29
C SER A 90 -14.39 19.93 5.82
N THR A 91 -15.39 20.62 5.28
CA THR A 91 -15.70 20.61 3.85
C THR A 91 -14.71 21.47 3.04
N THR A 92 -14.02 22.43 3.69
CA THR A 92 -13.17 23.42 3.01
C THR A 92 -11.76 23.55 3.56
N ASN A 93 -11.52 23.27 4.86
CA ASN A 93 -10.20 23.42 5.46
C ASN A 93 -9.30 22.21 5.13
N PRO A 94 -8.22 22.38 4.34
CA PRO A 94 -7.34 21.27 3.93
C PRO A 94 -6.47 20.72 5.07
N PHE A 95 -6.44 21.36 6.24
CA PHE A 95 -5.68 20.92 7.43
C PHE A 95 -6.58 20.35 8.54
N ALA A 96 -7.89 20.29 8.31
CA ALA A 96 -8.83 19.63 9.22
C ALA A 96 -8.61 18.11 9.24
N GLY A 97 -9.10 17.44 10.29
CA GLY A 97 -8.84 16.02 10.53
C GLY A 97 -9.42 15.08 9.47
N SER A 98 -10.35 15.55 8.63
CA SER A 98 -10.85 14.80 7.46
C SER A 98 -11.56 15.74 6.47
N PRO A 99 -11.47 15.50 5.14
CA PRO A 99 -12.39 16.08 4.17
C PRO A 99 -13.80 15.57 4.42
N LEU A 100 -14.77 16.46 4.61
CA LEU A 100 -16.17 16.09 4.83
C LEU A 100 -17.02 16.33 3.58
N ASN A 101 -18.05 15.50 3.39
CA ASN A 101 -19.13 15.79 2.43
C ASN A 101 -20.30 16.53 3.12
N SER A 102 -20.54 16.22 4.38
CA SER A 102 -21.47 16.88 5.29
C SER A 102 -20.95 16.79 6.72
N SER A 103 -21.53 17.55 7.65
CA SER A 103 -21.17 17.46 9.07
C SER A 103 -21.19 16.00 9.56
N GLY A 104 -20.13 15.58 10.25
CA GLY A 104 -19.99 14.23 10.79
C GLY A 104 -19.74 13.12 9.77
N MET A 105 -19.59 13.42 8.47
CA MET A 105 -19.42 12.41 7.43
C MET A 105 -18.23 12.72 6.52
N SER A 106 -17.23 11.85 6.55
CA SER A 106 -16.09 11.94 5.64
C SER A 106 -16.52 11.71 4.19
N LYS A 107 -15.95 12.52 3.31
CA LYS A 107 -16.07 12.45 1.86
C LYS A 107 -15.32 11.23 1.32
N GLN A 108 -15.86 10.61 0.27
CA GLN A 108 -15.07 9.72 -0.58
C GLN A 108 -14.07 10.55 -1.39
N VAL A 109 -12.78 10.40 -1.12
CA VAL A 109 -11.77 11.33 -1.64
C VAL A 109 -11.31 10.99 -3.07
N ILE A 110 -11.27 9.71 -3.43
CA ILE A 110 -10.98 9.22 -4.77
C ILE A 110 -12.18 8.43 -5.28
N ALA A 111 -12.74 8.86 -6.40
CA ALA A 111 -13.85 8.18 -7.05
C ALA A 111 -13.37 7.27 -8.18
N GLY A 112 -14.02 6.12 -8.28
CA GLY A 112 -14.03 5.30 -9.47
C GLY A 112 -14.63 6.03 -10.67
N SER A 113 -14.42 5.51 -11.87
CA SER A 113 -14.91 6.18 -13.08
C SER A 113 -15.13 5.20 -14.22
N ALA A 114 -16.40 5.06 -14.63
CA ALA A 114 -16.82 4.23 -15.76
C ALA A 114 -16.05 4.55 -17.06
N ARG A 115 -15.61 5.80 -17.25
CA ARG A 115 -14.80 6.24 -18.41
C ARG A 115 -13.49 5.47 -18.58
N TYR A 116 -12.98 4.86 -17.51
CA TYR A 116 -11.70 4.15 -17.52
C TYR A 116 -11.84 2.63 -17.57
N LEU A 117 -13.06 2.11 -17.47
CA LEU A 117 -13.33 0.69 -17.55
C LEU A 117 -13.26 0.22 -19.00
N GLY A 118 -12.90 -1.06 -19.18
CA GLY A 118 -12.98 -1.70 -20.48
C GLY A 118 -14.43 -2.05 -20.89
N PRO A 119 -14.62 -2.70 -22.04
CA PRO A 119 -15.93 -3.17 -22.47
C PRO A 119 -16.59 -4.07 -21.41
N PHE A 120 -17.87 -3.81 -21.11
CA PHE A 120 -18.63 -4.50 -20.05
C PHE A 120 -17.94 -4.48 -18.68
N GLY A 121 -17.15 -3.43 -18.41
CA GLY A 121 -16.45 -3.27 -17.15
C GLY A 121 -17.40 -2.96 -16.00
N ALA A 122 -17.13 -3.56 -14.85
CA ALA A 122 -17.75 -3.25 -13.58
C ALA A 122 -16.65 -2.83 -12.61
N GLU A 123 -17.00 -2.02 -11.63
CA GLU A 123 -16.10 -1.57 -10.57
C GLU A 123 -16.87 -1.65 -9.26
N VAL A 124 -16.39 -2.51 -8.34
CA VAL A 124 -17.01 -2.68 -7.03
C VAL A 124 -16.49 -1.64 -6.05
N THR A 125 -15.21 -1.26 -6.16
CA THR A 125 -14.58 -0.27 -5.29
C THR A 125 -13.25 0.24 -5.86
N VAL A 126 -12.75 1.32 -5.28
CA VAL A 126 -11.40 1.86 -5.48
C VAL A 126 -10.66 1.89 -4.16
N ILE A 127 -9.60 1.08 -4.04
CA ILE A 127 -8.84 0.89 -2.81
C ILE A 127 -7.46 1.54 -2.93
N PRO A 128 -7.06 2.42 -2.00
CA PRO A 128 -5.70 2.96 -1.98
C PRO A 128 -4.71 1.88 -1.54
N THR A 129 -3.54 1.86 -2.17
CA THR A 129 -2.49 0.86 -1.90
C THR A 129 -1.18 1.49 -1.46
N ALA A 130 -0.86 2.69 -2.00
CA ALA A 130 0.33 3.45 -1.62
C ALA A 130 0.03 4.94 -1.62
N ALA A 131 0.82 5.71 -0.87
CA ALA A 131 0.74 7.15 -0.91
C ALA A 131 2.10 7.78 -0.60
N ILE A 132 2.35 8.97 -1.14
CA ILE A 132 3.56 9.73 -0.89
C ILE A 132 3.34 11.21 -1.19
N SER A 133 4.14 12.07 -0.56
CA SER A 133 4.29 13.47 -0.97
C SER A 133 5.64 13.67 -1.66
N VAL A 134 5.66 14.49 -2.71
CA VAL A 134 6.90 14.96 -3.34
C VAL A 134 6.92 16.49 -3.36
N PRO A 135 8.11 17.13 -3.39
CA PRO A 135 8.22 18.56 -3.60
C PRO A 135 7.48 18.98 -4.87
N TYR A 136 6.71 20.07 -4.78
CA TYR A 136 5.95 20.57 -5.92
C TYR A 136 5.75 22.08 -5.81
N ASP A 137 5.80 22.76 -6.94
CA ASP A 137 5.60 24.21 -7.01
C ASP A 137 4.10 24.55 -6.87
N ASN A 138 3.67 24.64 -5.61
CA ASN A 138 2.34 25.11 -5.21
C ASN A 138 2.44 25.88 -3.88
N ALA A 139 1.32 26.40 -3.39
CA ALA A 139 1.25 27.17 -2.14
C ALA A 139 1.70 26.39 -0.88
N TYR A 140 1.89 25.08 -0.97
CA TYR A 140 2.29 24.21 0.13
C TYR A 140 3.70 23.62 -0.03
N GLY A 141 4.36 23.82 -1.17
CA GLY A 141 5.68 23.24 -1.49
C GLY A 141 5.67 21.73 -1.70
N ALA A 142 4.50 21.08 -1.70
CA ALA A 142 4.36 19.64 -1.81
C ALA A 142 3.04 19.25 -2.47
N ARG A 143 3.07 18.18 -3.26
CA ARG A 143 1.88 17.53 -3.85
C ARG A 143 1.73 16.13 -3.30
N GLN A 144 0.50 15.75 -3.00
CA GLN A 144 0.16 14.42 -2.49
C GLN A 144 -0.16 13.50 -3.65
N TYR A 145 0.27 12.24 -3.57
CA TYR A 145 -0.02 11.20 -4.54
C TYR A 145 -0.52 9.94 -3.84
N VAL A 146 -1.52 9.29 -4.41
CA VAL A 146 -2.04 8.00 -3.97
C VAL A 146 -2.06 7.05 -5.15
N ASN A 147 -1.39 5.91 -5.04
CA ASN A 147 -1.66 4.77 -5.92
C ASN A 147 -2.89 4.04 -5.41
N PHE A 148 -3.83 3.73 -6.30
CA PHE A 148 -5.03 2.98 -5.99
C PHE A 148 -5.29 1.91 -7.04
N MET A 149 -6.03 0.87 -6.64
CA MET A 149 -6.54 -0.15 -7.53
C MET A 149 -8.04 0.02 -7.76
N SER A 150 -8.47 -0.11 -9.01
CA SER A 150 -9.87 -0.30 -9.39
C SER A 150 -10.19 -1.80 -9.29
N VAL A 151 -11.03 -2.17 -8.32
CA VAL A 151 -11.41 -3.57 -8.09
C VAL A 151 -12.64 -3.88 -8.94
N ARG A 152 -12.55 -4.94 -9.74
CA ARG A 152 -13.64 -5.44 -10.57
C ARG A 152 -14.53 -6.41 -9.80
N SER A 153 -13.91 -7.33 -9.06
CA SER A 153 -14.59 -8.35 -8.28
C SER A 153 -13.72 -8.83 -7.12
N TRP A 154 -14.36 -9.05 -5.98
CA TRP A 154 -13.82 -9.87 -4.90
C TRP A 154 -14.10 -11.33 -5.25
N ASP A 155 -13.07 -12.12 -5.51
CA ASP A 155 -13.24 -13.45 -6.09
C ASP A 155 -13.38 -14.49 -4.97
N PHE A 156 -12.27 -14.88 -4.35
CA PHE A 156 -12.25 -15.74 -3.16
C PHE A 156 -11.29 -15.19 -2.12
N SER A 157 -11.24 -15.79 -0.93
CA SER A 157 -10.40 -15.29 0.17
C SER A 157 -8.94 -15.11 -0.27
N GLY A 158 -8.46 -13.87 -0.28
CA GLY A 158 -7.11 -13.52 -0.70
C GLY A 158 -6.88 -13.39 -2.22
N ALA A 159 -7.93 -13.47 -3.03
CA ALA A 159 -7.87 -13.25 -4.47
C ALA A 159 -8.95 -12.27 -4.94
N TRP A 160 -8.55 -11.34 -5.79
CA TRP A 160 -9.46 -10.40 -6.42
C TRP A 160 -8.93 -10.01 -7.79
N THR A 161 -9.87 -9.61 -8.64
CA THR A 161 -9.58 -9.15 -10.00
C THR A 161 -9.66 -7.62 -10.02
N THR A 162 -8.62 -7.00 -10.57
CA THR A 162 -8.58 -5.55 -10.80
C THR A 162 -8.91 -5.22 -12.26
N ASN A 163 -9.47 -4.04 -12.50
CA ASN A 163 -9.51 -3.47 -13.85
C ASN A 163 -8.16 -2.83 -14.19
N TYR A 164 -7.63 -2.04 -13.26
CA TYR A 164 -6.37 -1.32 -13.40
C TYR A 164 -5.87 -0.81 -12.04
N SER A 165 -4.61 -0.37 -12.03
CA SER A 165 -4.01 0.48 -11.00
C SER A 165 -3.72 1.86 -11.57
N ALA A 166 -3.83 2.91 -10.76
CA ALA A 166 -3.58 4.28 -11.21
C ALA A 166 -3.12 5.18 -10.05
N ILE A 167 -2.59 6.35 -10.39
CA ILE A 167 -2.21 7.39 -9.44
C ILE A 167 -3.24 8.52 -9.48
N ALA A 168 -3.70 8.94 -8.31
CA ALA A 168 -4.39 10.20 -8.10
C ALA A 168 -3.47 11.18 -7.38
N TYR A 169 -3.66 12.48 -7.60
CA TYR A 169 -2.91 13.53 -6.92
C TYR A 169 -3.82 14.59 -6.29
N SER A 170 -3.29 15.29 -5.29
CA SER A 170 -3.95 16.40 -4.62
C SER A 170 -2.98 17.56 -4.37
N ASP A 171 -3.43 18.77 -4.72
CA ASP A 171 -2.72 20.03 -4.53
C ASP A 171 -3.17 20.80 -3.28
N ASP A 172 -4.12 20.27 -2.53
CA ASP A 172 -4.77 20.92 -1.39
C ASP A 172 -4.76 20.03 -0.14
N ASN A 173 -3.59 19.43 0.13
CA ASN A 173 -3.33 18.55 1.27
C ASN A 173 -4.37 17.41 1.40
N GLY A 174 -4.83 16.86 0.27
CA GLY A 174 -5.77 15.75 0.22
C GLY A 174 -7.25 16.13 0.33
N GLN A 175 -7.62 17.41 0.21
CA GLN A 175 -9.03 17.84 0.30
C GLN A 175 -9.81 17.47 -0.96
N ASN A 176 -9.17 17.60 -2.13
CA ASN A 176 -9.67 17.19 -3.42
C ASN A 176 -8.59 16.43 -4.19
N TRP A 177 -9.04 15.47 -5.00
CA TRP A 177 -8.15 14.56 -5.74
C TRP A 177 -8.52 14.51 -7.21
N THR A 178 -7.48 14.39 -8.03
CA THR A 178 -7.60 14.19 -9.48
C THR A 178 -6.90 12.89 -9.86
N VAL A 179 -7.63 11.98 -10.52
CA VAL A 179 -7.03 10.77 -11.11
C VAL A 179 -6.22 11.17 -12.34
N ALA A 180 -4.95 10.76 -12.41
CA ALA A 180 -4.07 11.02 -13.53
C ALA A 180 -4.23 9.90 -14.60
N PRO A 181 -5.02 10.11 -15.68
CA PRO A 181 -5.35 9.04 -16.62
C PRO A 181 -4.15 8.38 -17.31
N GLN A 182 -3.07 9.12 -17.50
CA GLN A 182 -1.83 8.62 -18.10
C GLN A 182 -1.10 7.60 -17.21
N THR A 183 -1.48 7.48 -15.94
CA THR A 183 -0.90 6.53 -14.98
C THR A 183 -1.68 5.22 -14.86
N ILE A 184 -2.76 5.06 -15.63
CA ILE A 184 -3.59 3.86 -15.60
C ILE A 184 -2.82 2.67 -16.19
N ARG A 185 -2.55 1.69 -15.33
CA ARG A 185 -1.94 0.39 -15.65
C ARG A 185 -3.03 -0.67 -15.71
N ALA A 186 -3.56 -0.93 -16.91
CA ALA A 186 -4.56 -1.97 -17.12
C ALA A 186 -4.06 -3.33 -16.61
N ALA A 187 -4.90 -4.07 -15.89
CA ALA A 187 -4.54 -5.36 -15.30
C ALA A 187 -4.37 -6.47 -16.35
N SER A 188 -5.09 -6.38 -17.47
CA SER A 188 -5.00 -7.28 -18.62
C SER A 188 -5.66 -6.61 -19.85
N TRP A 189 -5.65 -7.30 -20.99
CA TRP A 189 -6.37 -6.88 -22.20
C TRP A 189 -7.85 -6.62 -21.90
N LEU A 190 -8.39 -5.55 -22.49
CA LEU A 190 -9.80 -5.16 -22.37
C LEU A 190 -10.30 -4.89 -20.94
N ARG A 191 -9.42 -4.80 -19.93
CA ARG A 191 -9.81 -4.48 -18.54
C ARG A 191 -10.02 -2.98 -18.30
N SER A 192 -9.36 -2.16 -19.10
CA SER A 192 -9.47 -0.71 -19.05
C SER A 192 -9.72 -0.15 -20.46
N SER A 193 -10.23 1.08 -20.52
CA SER A 193 -10.19 1.93 -21.72
C SER A 193 -8.77 2.25 -22.20
N ARG A 194 -7.75 2.05 -21.34
CA ARG A 194 -6.34 2.29 -21.65
C ARG A 194 -5.67 1.01 -22.15
N PRO A 195 -4.74 1.10 -23.12
CA PRO A 195 -4.04 -0.06 -23.64
C PRO A 195 -3.32 -0.86 -22.55
N PHE A 196 -3.36 -2.18 -22.66
CA PHE A 196 -2.57 -3.05 -21.82
C PHE A 196 -1.10 -3.01 -22.24
N VAL A 197 -0.20 -2.89 -21.26
CA VAL A 197 1.25 -3.02 -21.43
C VAL A 197 1.70 -4.20 -20.59
N SER A 198 2.39 -5.17 -21.21
CA SER A 198 2.87 -6.35 -20.50
C SER A 198 3.77 -5.97 -19.33
N GLY A 199 3.48 -6.55 -18.17
CA GLY A 199 4.12 -6.26 -16.89
C GLY A 199 3.29 -5.35 -15.98
N ASN A 200 2.31 -4.61 -16.51
CA ASN A 200 1.42 -3.79 -15.68
C ASN A 200 0.67 -4.60 -14.63
N GLN A 201 0.37 -5.87 -14.92
CA GLN A 201 -0.26 -6.79 -13.98
C GLN A 201 0.58 -7.03 -12.72
N ASN A 202 1.88 -6.70 -12.71
CA ASN A 202 2.76 -6.81 -11.54
C ASN A 202 2.74 -5.55 -10.64
N PHE A 203 2.01 -4.51 -11.03
CA PHE A 203 1.94 -3.21 -10.34
C PHE A 203 0.48 -2.80 -10.08
N GLN A 204 -0.36 -3.77 -9.71
CA GLN A 204 -1.78 -3.54 -9.43
C GLN A 204 -2.01 -3.04 -8.01
N GLN A 205 -1.24 -3.54 -7.04
CA GLN A 205 -1.06 -2.89 -5.76
C GLN A 205 0.35 -2.31 -5.72
N GLY A 206 0.63 -1.44 -4.75
CA GLY A 206 1.99 -0.94 -4.60
C GLY A 206 2.31 -0.38 -3.23
N ALA A 207 3.57 0.04 -3.09
CA ALA A 207 4.10 0.80 -1.97
C ALA A 207 5.07 1.86 -2.52
N PHE A 208 5.10 3.05 -1.92
CA PHE A 208 6.05 4.09 -2.28
C PHE A 208 7.05 4.31 -1.17
N VAL A 209 8.31 4.57 -1.54
CA VAL A 209 9.34 5.02 -0.60
C VAL A 209 10.27 6.02 -1.28
N LYS A 210 10.64 7.08 -0.55
CA LYS A 210 11.76 7.95 -0.91
C LYS A 210 13.03 7.40 -0.24
N PRO A 211 14.14 7.31 -0.98
CA PRO A 211 15.41 6.93 -0.39
C PRO A 211 15.92 8.07 0.52
N PRO A 212 16.90 7.82 1.40
CA PRO A 212 17.55 8.87 2.18
C PRO A 212 18.05 10.01 1.31
N ALA A 213 17.94 11.25 1.78
CA ALA A 213 18.28 12.45 1.02
C ALA A 213 19.78 12.55 0.66
N ASP A 214 20.63 11.85 1.41
CA ASP A 214 22.08 11.74 1.22
C ASP A 214 22.50 10.49 0.42
N SER A 215 21.54 9.68 -0.05
CA SER A 215 21.82 8.50 -0.86
C SER A 215 22.04 8.84 -2.34
N ALA A 216 22.70 7.93 -3.08
CA ALA A 216 22.88 8.06 -4.53
C ALA A 216 21.56 8.09 -5.33
N ASP A 217 20.47 7.59 -4.73
CA ASP A 217 19.14 7.58 -5.34
C ASP A 217 18.29 8.79 -4.91
N ALA A 218 18.86 9.80 -4.23
CA ALA A 218 18.12 11.00 -3.84
C ALA A 218 17.37 11.64 -5.04
N GLY A 219 16.12 12.06 -4.78
CA GLY A 219 15.22 12.60 -5.80
C GLY A 219 14.49 11.55 -6.65
N TYR A 220 14.65 10.26 -6.35
CA TYR A 220 13.77 9.20 -6.86
C TYR A 220 12.63 8.89 -5.88
N VAL A 221 11.51 8.41 -6.43
CA VAL A 221 10.51 7.62 -5.72
C VAL A 221 10.62 6.18 -6.22
N PHE A 222 10.81 5.25 -5.27
CA PHE A 222 10.69 3.82 -5.55
C PHE A 222 9.23 3.40 -5.42
N SER A 223 8.76 2.67 -6.42
CA SER A 223 7.41 2.11 -6.52
C SER A 223 7.51 0.60 -6.50
N TYR A 224 7.21 0.00 -5.36
CA TYR A 224 7.00 -1.43 -5.29
C TYR A 224 5.65 -1.77 -5.87
N GLY A 225 5.57 -2.89 -6.59
CA GLY A 225 4.35 -3.40 -7.18
C GLY A 225 4.10 -4.85 -6.79
N THR A 226 2.84 -5.21 -6.64
CA THR A 226 2.42 -6.62 -6.65
C THR A 226 1.26 -6.82 -7.61
N PRO A 227 1.03 -8.06 -8.07
CA PRO A 227 -0.24 -8.44 -8.69
C PRO A 227 -1.45 -8.20 -7.78
N SER A 228 -2.64 -8.26 -8.35
CA SER A 228 -3.86 -8.28 -7.55
C SER A 228 -3.93 -9.55 -6.71
N GLY A 229 -4.55 -9.45 -5.54
CA GLY A 229 -4.59 -10.55 -4.57
C GLY A 229 -3.33 -10.66 -3.71
N ARG A 230 -3.23 -11.80 -3.01
CA ARG A 230 -2.19 -12.09 -2.00
C ARG A 230 -1.18 -13.15 -2.43
N LEU A 231 -1.22 -13.53 -3.70
CA LEU A 231 -0.55 -14.72 -4.24
C LEU A 231 0.65 -14.38 -5.13
N GLY A 232 1.02 -13.10 -5.25
CA GLY A 232 2.10 -12.65 -6.12
C GLY A 232 3.37 -12.24 -5.37
N SER A 233 4.43 -12.03 -6.14
CA SER A 233 5.67 -11.43 -5.66
C SER A 233 5.61 -9.91 -5.62
N ALA A 234 6.64 -9.34 -4.99
CA ALA A 234 6.97 -7.93 -5.11
C ALA A 234 7.95 -7.70 -6.26
N TYR A 235 7.73 -6.60 -6.96
CA TYR A 235 8.55 -6.04 -8.03
C TYR A 235 8.87 -4.60 -7.66
N VAL A 236 9.93 -4.02 -8.24
CA VAL A 236 10.26 -2.61 -7.97
C VAL A 236 10.53 -1.85 -9.26
N ALA A 237 10.02 -0.64 -9.30
CA ALA A 237 10.35 0.40 -10.27
C ALA A 237 10.84 1.65 -9.52
N ARG A 238 11.49 2.57 -10.23
CA ARG A 238 11.79 3.90 -9.72
C ARG A 238 11.49 4.97 -10.77
N VAL A 239 11.24 6.18 -10.31
CA VAL A 239 10.98 7.36 -11.16
C VAL A 239 11.48 8.60 -10.43
N LYS A 240 11.91 9.63 -11.17
CA LYS A 240 12.22 10.93 -10.54
C LYS A 240 10.96 11.52 -9.92
N GLU A 241 11.09 12.18 -8.78
CA GLU A 241 9.97 12.80 -8.05
C GLU A 241 9.10 13.70 -8.94
N ALA A 242 9.73 14.50 -9.81
CA ALA A 242 9.05 15.39 -10.74
C ALA A 242 8.24 14.66 -11.84
N ASP A 243 8.63 13.41 -12.14
CA ASP A 243 8.10 12.61 -13.24
C ASP A 243 7.12 11.52 -12.76
N ILE A 244 6.70 11.54 -11.49
CA ILE A 244 5.86 10.49 -10.88
C ILE A 244 4.55 10.22 -11.63
N LEU A 245 4.04 11.18 -12.41
CA LEU A 245 2.84 11.01 -13.24
C LEU A 245 3.12 10.57 -14.68
N ASP A 246 4.37 10.39 -15.09
CA ASP A 246 4.76 9.96 -16.44
C ASP A 246 5.32 8.54 -16.40
N LEU A 247 4.47 7.56 -16.74
CA LEU A 247 4.86 6.14 -16.77
C LEU A 247 5.99 5.82 -17.75
N THR A 248 6.23 6.67 -18.76
CA THR A 248 7.31 6.45 -19.72
C THR A 248 8.69 6.71 -19.12
N LYS A 249 8.75 7.42 -17.99
CA LYS A 249 9.98 7.74 -17.23
C LYS A 249 10.32 6.72 -16.16
N TYR A 250 9.43 5.76 -15.91
CA TYR A 250 9.68 4.72 -14.91
C TYR A 250 10.76 3.76 -15.40
N GLU A 251 11.69 3.43 -14.53
CA GLU A 251 12.70 2.41 -14.73
C GLU A 251 12.37 1.19 -13.87
N TYR A 252 12.49 0.00 -14.43
CA TYR A 252 12.06 -1.26 -13.82
C TYR A 252 13.26 -2.15 -13.55
N TRP A 253 13.35 -2.73 -12.35
CA TRP A 253 14.49 -3.57 -11.97
C TRP A 253 14.41 -4.95 -12.61
N ASP A 254 15.33 -5.26 -13.52
CA ASP A 254 15.35 -6.53 -14.26
C ASP A 254 16.15 -7.66 -13.57
N GLY A 255 16.71 -7.37 -12.39
CA GLY A 255 17.56 -8.29 -11.63
C GLY A 255 19.04 -7.92 -11.65
N ASP A 256 19.45 -7.06 -12.58
CA ASP A 256 20.84 -6.61 -12.75
C ASP A 256 20.90 -5.08 -12.95
N THR A 257 20.02 -4.53 -13.77
CA THR A 257 19.98 -3.11 -14.12
C THR A 257 18.57 -2.52 -14.10
N TRP A 258 18.49 -1.19 -14.28
CA TRP A 258 17.24 -0.46 -14.39
C TRP A 258 16.84 -0.31 -15.86
N THR A 259 15.78 -1.00 -16.27
CA THR A 259 15.26 -0.96 -17.64
C THR A 259 14.15 0.08 -17.77
N ALA A 260 14.37 1.12 -18.58
CA ALA A 260 13.40 2.20 -18.80
C ALA A 260 12.14 1.75 -19.57
N GLY A 261 10.96 2.19 -19.13
CA GLY A 261 9.69 2.13 -19.85
C GLY A 261 9.14 0.72 -20.12
N LYS A 262 9.72 -0.34 -19.54
CA LYS A 262 9.33 -1.73 -19.79
C LYS A 262 8.93 -2.43 -18.48
N PRO A 263 7.66 -2.33 -18.04
CA PRO A 263 7.22 -2.99 -16.82
C PRO A 263 7.38 -4.52 -16.86
N GLY A 264 7.31 -5.13 -18.04
CA GLY A 264 7.50 -6.58 -18.22
C GLY A 264 8.94 -7.06 -18.01
N ALA A 265 9.93 -6.16 -17.91
CA ALA A 265 11.30 -6.52 -17.57
C ALA A 265 11.47 -6.78 -16.06
N ALA A 266 10.55 -6.27 -15.22
CA ALA A 266 10.69 -6.36 -13.78
C ALA A 266 10.68 -7.82 -13.29
N VAL A 267 11.68 -8.18 -12.48
CA VAL A 267 11.76 -9.52 -11.85
C VAL A 267 11.34 -9.48 -10.38
N PRO A 268 10.90 -10.61 -9.81
CA PRO A 268 10.63 -10.72 -8.38
C PRO A 268 11.87 -10.37 -7.53
N ILE A 269 11.69 -9.50 -6.52
CA ILE A 269 12.79 -9.08 -5.62
C ILE A 269 12.79 -9.81 -4.27
N LEU A 270 11.74 -10.56 -3.95
CA LEU A 270 11.64 -11.29 -2.70
C LEU A 270 11.98 -12.78 -2.88
N PRO A 271 12.65 -13.41 -1.90
CA PRO A 271 12.95 -14.83 -1.96
C PRO A 271 11.70 -15.69 -2.13
N ALA A 272 11.81 -16.73 -2.95
CA ALA A 272 10.78 -17.76 -3.11
C ALA A 272 10.46 -18.41 -1.76
N THR A 273 9.17 -18.53 -1.42
CA THR A 273 8.71 -19.22 -0.21
C THR A 273 8.36 -20.68 -0.55
N ARG A 274 8.66 -21.65 0.34
CA ARG A 274 8.34 -23.09 0.11
C ARG A 274 6.84 -23.39 -0.11
N SER A 275 5.93 -22.44 0.10
CA SER A 275 4.50 -22.55 -0.30
C SER A 275 4.25 -22.47 -1.82
N ASN A 276 5.30 -22.27 -2.62
CA ASN A 276 5.26 -22.11 -4.08
C ASN A 276 4.85 -23.37 -4.89
N GLN A 277 3.95 -24.23 -4.43
CA GLN A 277 3.57 -25.43 -5.21
C GLN A 277 2.07 -25.62 -5.49
N TYR A 278 1.15 -24.82 -4.92
CA TYR A 278 -0.29 -25.10 -5.11
C TYR A 278 -1.22 -23.88 -5.29
N ALA A 279 -0.68 -22.67 -5.49
CA ALA A 279 -1.52 -21.52 -5.84
C ALA A 279 -1.95 -21.59 -7.32
N GLY A 280 -2.96 -22.41 -7.61
CA GLY A 280 -3.62 -22.46 -8.93
C GLY A 280 -4.24 -23.80 -9.33
N GLY A 281 -4.09 -24.87 -8.54
CA GLY A 281 -4.57 -26.21 -8.93
C GLY A 281 -4.07 -26.63 -10.33
N PHE A 282 -4.85 -27.42 -11.06
CA PHE A 282 -4.54 -27.83 -12.44
C PHE A 282 -4.23 -26.65 -13.39
N LEU A 283 -4.82 -25.47 -13.16
CA LEU A 283 -4.60 -24.27 -13.97
C LEU A 283 -3.26 -23.58 -13.69
N GLY A 284 -2.78 -23.64 -12.44
CA GLY A 284 -1.44 -23.18 -12.05
C GLY A 284 -0.32 -24.05 -12.65
N GLN A 285 -0.59 -25.35 -12.87
CA GLN A 285 0.34 -26.24 -13.58
C GLN A 285 0.42 -25.93 -15.08
N LEU A 286 -0.67 -25.50 -15.73
CA LEU A 286 -0.61 -25.09 -17.15
C LEU A 286 0.26 -23.85 -17.38
N GLY A 287 0.38 -22.95 -16.39
CA GLY A 287 1.31 -21.82 -16.43
C GLY A 287 2.79 -22.23 -16.47
N LEU A 288 3.12 -23.42 -15.96
CA LEU A 288 4.47 -24.01 -16.01
C LEU A 288 4.76 -24.74 -17.33
N PHE A 289 3.72 -25.22 -18.04
CA PHE A 289 3.86 -25.94 -19.31
C PHE A 289 3.69 -25.07 -20.58
N PHE A 290 2.93 -23.97 -20.51
CA PHE A 290 2.61 -23.12 -21.68
C PHE A 290 3.21 -21.71 -21.63
N GLY A 291 4.07 -21.42 -20.65
CA GLY A 291 4.76 -20.14 -20.50
C GLY A 291 3.86 -19.01 -19.95
N GLY A 292 4.49 -17.96 -19.41
CA GLY A 292 3.86 -16.86 -18.68
C GLY A 292 2.77 -16.04 -19.42
N TRP A 293 2.50 -16.33 -20.69
CA TRP A 293 1.45 -15.70 -21.49
C TRP A 293 0.04 -16.13 -21.06
N VAL A 294 -0.13 -17.36 -20.53
CA VAL A 294 -1.45 -17.83 -20.03
C VAL A 294 -1.79 -17.22 -18.68
N ALA A 295 -0.80 -16.99 -17.80
CA ALA A 295 -1.01 -16.29 -16.53
C ALA A 295 -1.47 -14.83 -16.74
N GLY A 296 -0.96 -14.15 -17.78
CA GLY A 296 -1.40 -12.83 -18.20
C GLY A 296 -2.82 -12.76 -18.76
N LEU A 297 -3.38 -13.89 -19.20
CA LEU A 297 -4.76 -13.99 -19.70
C LEU A 297 -5.79 -13.98 -18.55
N PHE A 298 -5.42 -14.47 -17.37
CA PHE A 298 -6.33 -14.64 -16.23
C PHE A 298 -6.00 -13.79 -14.99
N GLY A 299 -4.89 -13.04 -14.99
CA GLY A 299 -4.55 -12.14 -13.88
C GLY A 299 -4.16 -12.87 -12.58
N VAL A 300 -3.68 -14.12 -12.67
CA VAL A 300 -3.27 -14.91 -11.53
C VAL A 300 -1.78 -14.67 -11.25
N GLY A 301 -1.44 -14.36 -9.99
CA GLY A 301 -0.07 -14.12 -9.53
C GLY A 301 0.87 -15.28 -9.88
N GLY A 302 2.09 -14.95 -10.29
CA GLY A 302 3.13 -15.93 -10.61
C GLY A 302 3.54 -16.79 -9.41
N PRO A 303 4.28 -17.89 -9.64
CA PRO A 303 4.53 -18.95 -8.65
C PRO A 303 5.48 -18.57 -7.50
N SER A 304 5.82 -17.29 -7.33
CA SER A 304 6.87 -16.84 -6.43
C SER A 304 6.40 -15.74 -5.49
N GLY A 305 6.31 -16.05 -4.20
CA GLY A 305 6.04 -15.07 -3.16
C GLY A 305 4.56 -14.92 -2.85
N HIS A 306 4.27 -14.65 -1.58
CA HIS A 306 2.94 -14.31 -1.10
C HIS A 306 3.05 -12.96 -0.41
N VAL A 307 2.96 -11.92 -1.22
CA VAL A 307 3.03 -10.54 -0.79
C VAL A 307 1.66 -9.94 -0.93
N SER A 308 1.23 -9.29 0.13
CA SER A 308 -0.08 -8.67 0.20
C SER A 308 -0.03 -7.37 0.96
N GLU A 309 -0.65 -6.32 0.40
CA GLU A 309 -0.82 -5.01 1.01
C GLU A 309 0.46 -4.51 1.72
N MET A 310 1.54 -4.36 0.94
CA MET A 310 2.89 -4.03 1.43
C MET A 310 3.03 -2.54 1.80
N SER A 311 3.84 -2.26 2.83
CA SER A 311 4.48 -0.95 3.03
C SER A 311 6.00 -1.09 3.09
N VAL A 312 6.72 -0.07 2.63
CA VAL A 312 8.19 0.00 2.65
C VAL A 312 8.63 1.36 3.16
N GLN A 313 9.66 1.40 4.01
CA GLN A 313 10.29 2.63 4.46
C GLN A 313 11.79 2.42 4.70
N TYR A 314 12.57 3.50 4.73
CA TYR A 314 13.93 3.45 5.25
C TYR A 314 13.90 3.61 6.79
N ASN A 315 14.61 2.74 7.50
CA ASN A 315 14.73 2.77 8.95
C ASN A 315 16.11 3.29 9.36
N THR A 316 16.13 4.36 10.15
CA THR A 316 17.33 5.09 10.58
C THR A 316 18.04 4.40 11.75
N TYR A 317 17.38 3.50 12.49
CA TYR A 317 18.04 2.70 13.52
C TYR A 317 18.88 1.57 12.90
N LEU A 318 18.31 0.87 11.92
CA LEU A 318 18.98 -0.23 11.22
C LEU A 318 19.89 0.21 10.07
N ASN A 319 19.72 1.46 9.59
CA ASN A 319 20.29 1.95 8.33
C ASN A 319 19.98 1.04 7.14
N LYS A 320 18.71 0.60 7.06
CA LYS A 320 18.22 -0.36 6.06
C LYS A 320 16.82 0.01 5.62
N TYR A 321 16.46 -0.40 4.41
CA TYR A 321 15.06 -0.47 4.01
C TYR A 321 14.38 -1.59 4.79
N VAL A 322 13.15 -1.34 5.23
CA VAL A 322 12.28 -2.32 5.86
C VAL A 322 11.00 -2.45 5.06
N ALA A 323 10.57 -3.69 4.81
CA ALA A 323 9.30 -3.99 4.16
C ALA A 323 8.42 -4.80 5.11
N MET A 324 7.18 -4.35 5.29
CA MET A 324 6.14 -5.07 6.03
C MET A 324 5.01 -5.47 5.09
N TYR A 325 4.56 -6.72 5.19
CA TYR A 325 3.46 -7.23 4.38
C TYR A 325 2.83 -8.48 5.02
N SER A 326 1.63 -8.85 4.58
CA SER A 326 0.99 -10.11 4.97
C SER A 326 1.42 -11.26 4.07
N ASN A 327 1.85 -12.38 4.66
CA ASN A 327 2.36 -13.54 3.94
C ASN A 327 1.28 -14.59 3.63
N SER A 328 1.69 -15.74 3.06
CA SER A 328 0.81 -16.82 2.59
C SER A 328 -0.10 -17.43 3.65
N VAL A 329 0.30 -17.37 4.92
CA VAL A 329 -0.44 -17.93 6.06
C VAL A 329 -1.19 -16.85 6.85
N GLY A 330 -1.26 -15.64 6.32
CA GLY A 330 -1.96 -14.50 6.94
C GLY A 330 -1.24 -13.93 8.16
N SER A 331 0.09 -14.06 8.23
CA SER A 331 0.91 -13.42 9.26
C SER A 331 1.54 -12.14 8.72
N VAL A 332 1.74 -11.13 9.58
CA VAL A 332 2.56 -9.96 9.23
C VAL A 332 4.02 -10.33 9.42
N VAL A 333 4.83 -10.08 8.39
CA VAL A 333 6.27 -10.27 8.43
C VAL A 333 7.00 -8.97 8.12
N ILE A 334 8.23 -8.85 8.62
CA ILE A 334 9.17 -7.80 8.25
C ILE A 334 10.40 -8.41 7.56
N ARG A 335 10.95 -7.68 6.59
CA ARG A 335 12.26 -7.96 5.97
C ARG A 335 13.09 -6.69 5.92
N THR A 336 14.40 -6.84 5.83
CA THR A 336 15.35 -5.73 5.70
C THR A 336 16.23 -5.88 4.46
N ALA A 337 16.67 -4.76 3.88
CA ALA A 337 17.59 -4.74 2.74
C ALA A 337 18.47 -3.47 2.77
N ASP A 338 19.67 -3.54 2.21
CA ASP A 338 20.58 -2.40 2.09
C ASP A 338 20.20 -1.44 0.95
N SER A 339 19.45 -1.93 -0.05
CA SER A 339 18.93 -1.13 -1.16
C SER A 339 17.48 -1.49 -1.47
N PRO A 340 16.71 -0.61 -2.15
CA PRO A 340 15.30 -0.86 -2.44
C PRO A 340 15.03 -2.13 -3.25
N GLN A 341 15.87 -2.41 -4.23
CA GLN A 341 15.84 -3.61 -5.07
C GLN A 341 16.62 -4.78 -4.48
N GLY A 342 17.29 -4.57 -3.33
CA GLY A 342 18.37 -5.40 -2.84
C GLY A 342 17.96 -6.80 -2.37
N THR A 343 18.96 -7.57 -1.97
CA THR A 343 18.79 -8.91 -1.38
C THR A 343 18.09 -8.80 -0.03
N TRP A 344 16.77 -8.96 -0.03
CA TRP A 344 15.97 -8.91 1.19
C TRP A 344 16.30 -10.07 2.14
N SER A 345 16.40 -9.76 3.43
CA SER A 345 16.60 -10.73 4.50
C SER A 345 15.54 -11.83 4.49
N ALA A 346 15.78 -12.92 5.21
CA ALA A 346 14.70 -13.83 5.61
C ALA A 346 13.58 -13.06 6.33
N ALA A 347 12.35 -13.53 6.19
CA ALA A 347 11.19 -12.92 6.84
C ALA A 347 11.21 -13.20 8.34
N THR A 348 11.04 -12.15 9.15
CA THR A 348 10.78 -12.25 10.58
C THR A 348 9.30 -12.01 10.84
N THR A 349 8.62 -12.95 11.47
CA THR A 349 7.19 -12.82 11.82
C THR A 349 7.02 -11.82 12.96
N LEU A 350 6.15 -10.84 12.78
CA LEU A 350 5.80 -9.86 13.82
C LEU A 350 4.55 -10.28 14.60
N VAL A 351 3.49 -10.67 13.88
CA VAL A 351 2.23 -11.18 14.44
C VAL A 351 1.63 -12.24 13.52
N THR A 352 0.85 -13.14 14.10
CA THR A 352 0.25 -14.28 13.40
C THR A 352 -1.27 -14.16 13.29
N SER A 353 -1.84 -14.84 12.30
CA SER A 353 -3.29 -15.00 12.15
C SER A 353 -3.96 -15.71 13.33
N ALA A 354 -3.21 -16.49 14.13
CA ALA A 354 -3.71 -17.05 15.38
C ALA A 354 -3.87 -16.00 16.49
N GLN A 355 -2.95 -15.04 16.59
CA GLN A 355 -3.04 -13.93 17.55
C GLN A 355 -4.09 -12.90 17.14
N TYR A 356 -4.18 -12.61 15.85
CA TYR A 356 -5.14 -11.66 15.29
C TYR A 356 -5.84 -12.27 14.06
N PRO A 357 -6.94 -13.01 14.25
CA PRO A 357 -7.69 -13.61 13.15
C PRO A 357 -8.16 -12.58 12.12
N GLY A 358 -7.84 -12.83 10.84
CA GLY A 358 -8.20 -11.94 9.75
C GLY A 358 -7.41 -10.64 9.69
N LEU A 359 -6.18 -10.62 10.22
CA LEU A 359 -5.25 -9.49 10.04
C LEU A 359 -4.83 -9.30 8.57
N TYR A 360 -4.57 -8.06 8.17
CA TYR A 360 -4.00 -7.71 6.85
C TYR A 360 -3.56 -6.23 6.80
N ALA A 361 -2.95 -5.83 5.68
CA ALA A 361 -2.55 -4.45 5.38
C ALA A 361 -1.72 -3.76 6.48
N PRO A 362 -0.51 -4.27 6.79
CA PRO A 362 0.42 -3.59 7.68
C PRO A 362 1.00 -2.33 7.02
N MET A 363 0.55 -1.15 7.45
CA MET A 363 0.97 0.14 6.89
C MET A 363 1.80 0.93 7.91
N MET A 364 3.09 1.12 7.64
CA MET A 364 4.01 1.81 8.56
C MET A 364 3.75 3.32 8.67
N ASP A 365 3.90 3.87 9.88
CA ASP A 365 3.83 5.30 10.15
C ASP A 365 5.13 5.96 9.69
N PRO A 366 5.08 6.95 8.76
CA PRO A 366 6.26 7.53 8.11
C PRO A 366 7.20 8.28 9.07
N TRP A 367 6.77 8.61 10.29
CA TRP A 367 7.59 9.30 11.28
C TRP A 367 8.30 8.36 12.24
N SER A 368 7.93 7.08 12.25
CA SER A 368 8.50 6.06 13.13
C SER A 368 9.62 5.26 12.43
N THR A 369 10.74 5.94 12.17
CA THR A 369 11.89 5.35 11.46
C THR A 369 13.01 4.86 12.39
N GLY A 370 12.87 5.04 13.71
CA GLY A 370 13.86 4.62 14.71
C GLY A 370 13.74 3.14 15.10
N GLN A 371 14.17 2.81 16.32
CA GLN A 371 14.06 1.44 16.85
C GLN A 371 12.59 1.03 17.05
N GLU A 372 11.72 1.99 17.36
CA GLU A 372 10.29 1.76 17.49
C GLU A 372 9.57 2.16 16.19
N ILE A 373 8.86 1.20 15.60
CA ILE A 373 8.01 1.43 14.43
C ILE A 373 6.55 1.32 14.86
N TYR A 374 5.76 2.33 14.56
CA TYR A 374 4.30 2.32 14.68
C TYR A 374 3.69 2.00 13.31
N TRP A 375 2.61 1.23 13.29
CA TRP A 375 1.98 0.82 12.03
C TRP A 375 0.51 0.48 12.20
N ASN A 376 -0.28 0.70 11.15
CA ASN A 376 -1.69 0.32 11.09
C ASN A 376 -1.83 -1.14 10.67
N MET A 377 -2.76 -1.86 11.30
CA MET A 377 -3.15 -3.20 10.89
C MET A 377 -4.67 -3.27 10.78
N SER A 378 -5.16 -3.77 9.64
CA SER A 378 -6.59 -4.04 9.47
C SER A 378 -6.96 -5.38 10.08
N ILE A 379 -8.17 -5.48 10.63
CA ILE A 379 -8.75 -6.72 11.15
C ILE A 379 -10.11 -6.93 10.48
N TRP A 380 -10.25 -8.02 9.72
CA TRP A 380 -11.46 -8.31 8.93
C TRP A 380 -12.70 -8.49 9.81
N GLY A 381 -12.59 -9.23 10.91
CA GLY A 381 -13.74 -9.61 11.74
C GLY A 381 -14.46 -8.42 12.37
N SER A 382 -13.71 -7.46 12.93
CA SER A 382 -14.28 -6.20 13.43
C SER A 382 -14.41 -5.14 12.32
N TYR A 383 -13.81 -5.39 11.16
CA TYR A 383 -13.64 -4.46 10.05
C TYR A 383 -13.14 -3.08 10.49
N ASN A 384 -12.03 -3.08 11.22
CA ASN A 384 -11.45 -1.88 11.81
C ASN A 384 -9.92 -1.90 11.75
N VAL A 385 -9.31 -0.73 11.91
CA VAL A 385 -7.86 -0.55 11.92
C VAL A 385 -7.36 -0.35 13.34
N VAL A 386 -6.31 -1.06 13.70
CA VAL A 386 -5.63 -0.95 14.99
C VAL A 386 -4.21 -0.43 14.80
N LEU A 387 -3.72 0.30 15.80
CA LEU A 387 -2.33 0.74 15.87
C LEU A 387 -1.50 -0.34 16.57
N MET A 388 -0.43 -0.74 15.91
CA MET A 388 0.55 -1.70 16.37
C MET A 388 1.88 -0.97 16.58
N LYS A 389 2.70 -1.50 17.50
CA LYS A 389 4.07 -1.05 17.74
C LYS A 389 4.99 -2.24 17.65
N THR A 390 6.09 -2.09 16.93
CA THR A 390 7.18 -3.05 16.88
C THR A 390 8.47 -2.40 17.36
N THR A 391 9.09 -2.95 18.40
CA THR A 391 10.44 -2.57 18.82
C THR A 391 11.43 -3.50 18.12
N LEU A 392 12.28 -2.93 17.28
CA LEU A 392 13.34 -3.63 16.55
C LEU A 392 14.45 -4.08 17.51
N ALA A 393 15.09 -5.19 17.13
CA ALA A 393 16.16 -5.82 17.89
C ALA A 393 17.53 -5.20 17.67
#